data_AF-A0A522TIE6-F1
#
_entry.id   AF-A0A522TIE6-F1
#
_cell.length_a   1.000
_cell.length_b   1.000
_cell.length_c   1.000
_cell.angle_alpha   90.00
_cell.angle_beta   90.00
_cell.angle_gamma   90.00
#
_symmetry.space_group_name_H-M   'P 1'
#
loop_
_entity.id
_entity.type
_entity.pdbx_description
1 polymer ?
#
loop_
_entity_poly.entity_id
_entity_poly.type
_entity_poly.pdbx_seq_one_letter_code
_entity_poly.pdbx_strand_id
1 'polypeptide(L)'
;MSINKGDIVLVNKTQVSYVLSGTKTLHLVTYDEKSDSMKVYKSVPANSPQISKPPVGSVLMHPKLQARYEQDFKTITKGNYVEFEDSAGSRHQGYVVKGGNKVTVIYDQGEKQCSGPAHLFTLVEAPILEADEPSVMDDWSVSKYKEYKGMSQETIAFTATIYYKGESVFTVRNDGQGGSMELNLHKYDEHHKSLQTAFYKNTIEWAKQFGLRGEPFEVDEDWVHWYANDRPLGITAKAYFKQQNELMAPYRSDDLKKEEGIASEAKKENKNSSKLKP
;
A
#
# COMPACT_ATOMS: atom_id res chain seq x y z
N MET A 1 20.33 -22.71 -24.13
CA MET A 1 19.24 -22.83 -23.14
C MET A 1 19.49 -21.81 -22.05
N SER A 2 18.53 -20.94 -21.74
CA SER A 2 18.68 -19.99 -20.61
C SER A 2 18.39 -20.71 -19.29
N ILE A 3 19.23 -20.46 -18.28
CA ILE A 3 19.04 -20.89 -16.89
C ILE A 3 18.75 -19.62 -16.08
N ASN A 4 17.64 -19.64 -15.36
CA ASN A 4 17.09 -18.51 -14.60
C ASN A 4 16.95 -18.86 -13.12
N LYS A 5 16.81 -17.83 -12.29
CA LYS A 5 16.41 -17.98 -10.88
C LYS A 5 15.13 -18.83 -10.77
N GLY A 6 15.12 -19.79 -9.86
CA GLY A 6 14.01 -20.71 -9.63
C GLY A 6 14.05 -21.99 -10.47
N ASP A 7 14.93 -22.07 -11.48
CA ASP A 7 15.09 -23.29 -12.27
C ASP A 7 15.68 -24.42 -11.41
N ILE A 8 15.17 -25.64 -11.64
CA ILE A 8 15.77 -26.89 -11.16
C ILE A 8 16.80 -27.33 -12.20
N VAL A 9 17.99 -27.73 -11.75
CA VAL A 9 19.10 -28.15 -12.59
C VAL A 9 19.76 -29.41 -12.05
N LEU A 10 20.44 -30.14 -12.93
CA LEU A 10 21.33 -31.24 -12.59
C LEU A 10 22.78 -30.78 -12.70
N VAL A 11 23.53 -30.93 -11.61
CA VAL A 11 24.98 -30.76 -11.55
C VAL A 11 25.64 -32.13 -11.70
N ASN A 12 26.62 -32.23 -12.61
CA ASN A 12 27.27 -33.49 -12.97
C ASN A 12 26.27 -34.61 -13.33
N LYS A 13 25.17 -34.25 -14.01
CA LYS A 13 24.07 -35.12 -14.47
C LYS A 13 23.28 -35.87 -13.39
N THR A 14 23.65 -35.75 -12.13
CA THR A 14 23.12 -36.61 -11.05
C THR A 14 22.65 -35.81 -9.84
N GLN A 15 23.33 -34.73 -9.50
CA GLN A 15 23.01 -33.94 -8.32
C GLN A 15 21.93 -32.91 -8.63
N VAL A 16 20.77 -33.05 -7.98
CA VAL A 16 19.66 -32.11 -8.11
C VAL A 16 19.97 -30.82 -7.33
N SER A 17 19.82 -29.68 -7.98
CA SER A 17 19.99 -28.36 -7.38
C SER A 17 18.94 -27.39 -7.91
N TYR A 18 18.72 -26.28 -7.22
CA TYR A 18 17.98 -25.15 -7.78
C TYR A 18 18.83 -23.88 -7.82
N VAL A 19 18.46 -22.99 -8.73
CA VAL A 19 19.13 -21.70 -8.93
C VAL A 19 18.53 -20.66 -7.99
N LEU A 20 19.24 -20.33 -6.91
CA LEU A 20 18.81 -19.30 -5.95
C LEU A 20 18.88 -17.88 -6.54
N SER A 21 19.93 -17.58 -7.30
CA SER A 21 20.15 -16.28 -7.92
C SER A 21 21.18 -16.35 -9.06
N GLY A 22 21.21 -15.33 -9.91
CA GLY A 22 22.22 -15.15 -10.95
C GLY A 22 21.74 -15.50 -12.36
N THR A 23 22.45 -15.00 -13.37
CA THR A 23 22.14 -15.19 -14.80
C THR A 23 23.35 -15.69 -15.59
N LYS A 24 24.52 -15.06 -15.41
CA LYS A 24 25.80 -15.52 -15.99
C LYS A 24 26.57 -16.43 -15.04
N THR A 25 26.59 -16.06 -13.78
CA THR A 25 27.14 -16.81 -12.65
C THR A 25 26.02 -17.12 -11.68
N LEU A 26 25.82 -18.40 -11.41
CA LEU A 26 24.70 -18.95 -10.66
C LEU A 26 25.10 -19.21 -9.21
N HIS A 27 24.14 -19.00 -8.32
CA HIS A 27 24.17 -19.53 -6.96
C HIS A 27 23.25 -20.75 -6.91
N LEU A 28 23.84 -21.93 -6.74
CA LEU A 28 23.11 -23.19 -6.73
C LEU A 28 22.97 -23.67 -5.29
N VAL A 29 21.78 -24.13 -4.94
CA VAL A 29 21.53 -24.83 -3.67
C VAL A 29 21.30 -26.29 -3.97
N THR A 30 22.07 -27.14 -3.29
CA THR A 30 21.91 -28.58 -3.32
C THR A 30 21.74 -29.09 -1.91
N TYR A 31 21.15 -30.27 -1.81
CA TYR A 31 21.23 -31.09 -0.61
C TYR A 31 22.29 -32.18 -0.80
N ASP A 32 23.11 -32.40 0.22
CA ASP A 32 24.07 -33.52 0.26
C ASP A 32 23.60 -34.54 1.30
N GLU A 33 23.14 -35.68 0.81
CA GLU A 33 22.66 -36.79 1.63
C GLU A 33 23.74 -37.38 2.54
N LYS A 34 25.01 -37.38 2.11
CA LYS A 34 26.09 -37.97 2.89
C LYS A 34 26.41 -37.16 4.14
N SER A 35 26.32 -35.84 4.04
CA SER A 35 26.58 -34.92 5.14
C SER A 35 25.31 -34.36 5.79
N ASP A 36 24.13 -34.85 5.38
CA ASP A 36 22.81 -34.40 5.84
C ASP A 36 22.64 -32.86 5.81
N SER A 37 23.21 -32.18 4.81
CA SER A 37 23.35 -30.72 4.83
C SER A 37 23.07 -30.02 3.51
N MET A 38 22.64 -28.77 3.60
CA MET A 38 22.49 -27.87 2.45
C MET A 38 23.84 -27.28 2.07
N LYS A 39 24.17 -27.33 0.78
CA LYS A 39 25.36 -26.68 0.22
C LYS A 39 24.94 -25.61 -0.77
N VAL A 40 25.61 -24.46 -0.66
CA VAL A 40 25.43 -23.33 -1.59
C VAL A 40 26.70 -23.15 -2.40
N TYR A 41 26.64 -23.48 -3.68
CA TYR A 41 27.73 -23.21 -4.61
C TYR A 41 27.57 -21.82 -5.18
N LYS A 42 28.57 -20.96 -4.96
CA LYS A 42 28.59 -19.60 -5.48
C LYS A 42 29.38 -19.54 -6.78
N SER A 43 29.05 -18.57 -7.63
CA SER A 43 29.81 -18.25 -8.85
C SER A 43 29.93 -19.40 -9.87
N VAL A 44 28.92 -20.27 -9.99
CA VAL A 44 28.94 -21.37 -10.96
C VAL A 44 28.60 -20.83 -12.36
N PRO A 45 29.43 -21.00 -13.40
CA PRO A 45 29.11 -20.50 -14.73
C PRO A 45 27.82 -21.12 -15.29
N ALA A 46 26.88 -20.30 -15.76
CA ALA A 46 25.59 -20.78 -16.28
C ALA A 46 25.73 -21.65 -17.55
N ASN A 47 26.83 -21.47 -18.28
CA ASN A 47 27.20 -22.25 -19.46
C ASN A 47 28.12 -23.43 -19.14
N SER A 48 28.32 -23.77 -17.85
CA SER A 48 29.15 -24.91 -17.47
C SER A 48 28.58 -26.20 -18.08
N PRO A 49 29.41 -27.03 -18.74
CA PRO A 49 28.96 -28.30 -19.32
C PRO A 49 28.50 -29.31 -18.26
N GLN A 50 28.78 -29.04 -16.98
CA GLN A 50 28.34 -29.85 -15.86
C GLN A 50 26.90 -29.54 -15.42
N ILE A 51 26.29 -28.46 -15.92
CA ILE A 51 24.93 -28.06 -15.58
C ILE A 51 24.01 -28.37 -16.75
N SER A 52 22.87 -28.99 -16.45
CA SER A 52 21.81 -29.23 -17.43
C SER A 52 20.45 -29.05 -16.78
N LYS A 53 19.43 -28.68 -17.56
CA LYS A 53 18.05 -28.77 -17.10
C LYS A 53 17.60 -30.23 -17.18
N PRO A 54 16.95 -30.76 -16.14
CA PRO A 54 16.34 -32.07 -16.25
C PRO A 54 15.21 -32.05 -17.29
N PRO A 55 14.91 -33.19 -17.92
CA PRO A 55 13.64 -33.35 -18.63
C PRO A 55 12.45 -32.95 -17.74
N VAL A 56 11.42 -32.35 -18.33
CA VAL A 56 10.25 -31.86 -17.58
C VAL A 56 9.60 -33.03 -16.83
N GLY A 57 9.44 -32.87 -15.51
CA GLY A 57 8.82 -33.88 -14.64
C GLY A 57 9.69 -35.09 -14.30
N SER A 58 10.95 -35.16 -14.74
CA SER A 58 11.79 -36.36 -14.55
C SER A 58 12.62 -36.37 -13.27
N VAL A 59 12.59 -35.31 -12.47
CA VAL A 59 13.42 -35.18 -11.28
C VAL A 59 12.57 -34.81 -10.09
N LEU A 60 12.65 -35.65 -9.06
CA LEU A 60 12.11 -35.39 -7.75
C LEU A 60 13.20 -34.74 -6.90
N MET A 61 12.92 -33.56 -6.36
CA MET A 61 13.80 -32.95 -5.37
C MET A 61 13.75 -33.76 -4.07
N HIS A 62 14.89 -33.90 -3.40
CA HIS A 62 14.90 -34.44 -2.04
C HIS A 62 13.99 -33.58 -1.13
N PRO A 63 13.20 -34.15 -0.21
CA PRO A 63 12.21 -33.41 0.58
C PRO A 63 12.78 -32.18 1.31
N LYS A 64 13.98 -32.30 1.89
CA LYS A 64 14.65 -31.14 2.52
C LYS A 64 15.00 -30.04 1.51
N LEU A 65 15.42 -30.41 0.30
CA LEU A 65 15.74 -29.44 -0.76
C LEU A 65 14.47 -28.75 -1.26
N GLN A 66 13.39 -29.52 -1.42
CA GLN A 66 12.08 -29.00 -1.78
C GLN A 66 11.54 -28.03 -0.72
N ALA A 67 11.58 -28.38 0.56
CA ALA A 67 11.15 -27.48 1.63
C ALA A 67 11.95 -26.17 1.64
N ARG A 68 13.27 -26.24 1.40
CA ARG A 68 14.11 -25.05 1.28
C ARG A 68 13.79 -24.23 0.03
N TYR A 69 13.53 -24.87 -1.10
CA TYR A 69 13.08 -24.21 -2.33
C TYR A 69 11.79 -23.43 -2.08
N GLU A 70 10.78 -24.06 -1.47
CA GLU A 70 9.52 -23.42 -1.14
C GLU A 70 9.71 -22.21 -0.23
N GLN A 71 10.63 -22.26 0.75
CA GLN A 71 10.97 -21.12 1.61
C GLN A 71 11.65 -19.96 0.88
N ASP A 72 12.62 -20.26 0.00
CA ASP A 72 13.41 -19.24 -0.71
C ASP A 72 12.59 -18.53 -1.80
N PHE A 73 11.57 -19.21 -2.34
CA PHE A 73 10.69 -18.70 -3.39
C PHE A 73 9.27 -18.38 -2.94
N LYS A 74 8.94 -18.54 -1.65
CA LYS A 74 7.65 -18.10 -1.11
C LYS A 74 7.45 -16.63 -1.44
N THR A 75 6.27 -16.29 -1.94
CA THR A 75 5.84 -14.92 -2.13
C THR A 75 4.53 -14.69 -1.39
N ILE A 76 4.33 -13.45 -0.92
CA ILE A 76 3.07 -13.00 -0.34
C ILE A 76 2.64 -11.73 -1.09
N THR A 77 1.34 -11.59 -1.33
CA THR A 77 0.78 -10.48 -2.11
C THR A 77 0.49 -9.27 -1.22
N LYS A 78 0.62 -8.05 -1.78
CA LYS A 78 0.16 -6.82 -1.10
C LYS A 78 -1.32 -6.96 -0.72
N GLY A 79 -1.69 -6.53 0.49
CA GLY A 79 -3.06 -6.62 1.01
C GLY A 79 -3.38 -7.95 1.69
N ASN A 80 -2.50 -8.96 1.65
CA ASN A 80 -2.69 -10.14 2.48
C ASN A 80 -2.52 -9.80 3.97
N TYR A 81 -3.30 -10.47 4.80
CA TYR A 81 -3.18 -10.41 6.25
C TYR A 81 -2.32 -11.56 6.76
N VAL A 82 -1.40 -11.27 7.66
CA VAL A 82 -0.37 -12.21 8.10
C VAL A 82 -0.13 -12.16 9.60
N GLU A 83 0.23 -13.31 10.17
CA GLU A 83 0.83 -13.45 11.49
C GLU A 83 2.35 -13.64 11.36
N PHE A 84 3.12 -13.03 12.26
CA PHE A 84 4.56 -13.17 12.32
C PHE A 84 5.09 -12.99 13.75
N GLU A 85 6.30 -13.49 13.99
CA GLU A 85 7.00 -13.37 15.27
C GLU A 85 8.13 -12.34 15.15
N ASP A 86 8.24 -11.42 16.12
CA ASP A 86 9.34 -10.46 16.16
C ASP A 86 10.63 -11.06 16.76
N SER A 87 11.71 -10.27 16.79
CA SER A 87 12.98 -10.71 17.36
C SER A 87 12.94 -11.02 18.86
N ALA A 88 11.89 -10.57 19.56
CA ALA A 88 11.67 -10.83 20.98
C ALA A 88 10.78 -12.06 21.22
N GLY A 89 10.34 -12.75 20.16
CA GLY A 89 9.46 -13.92 20.27
C GLY A 89 7.98 -13.55 20.44
N SER A 90 7.62 -12.28 20.28
CA SER A 90 6.23 -11.84 20.39
C SER A 90 5.51 -12.00 19.05
N ARG A 91 4.29 -12.56 19.09
CA ARG A 91 3.45 -12.70 17.90
C ARG A 91 2.69 -11.42 17.62
N HIS A 92 2.66 -11.05 16.35
CA HIS A 92 2.00 -9.87 15.83
C HIS A 92 1.21 -10.22 14.58
N GLN A 93 0.22 -9.39 14.29
CA GLN A 93 -0.58 -9.49 13.08
C GLN A 93 -0.61 -8.15 12.35
N GLY A 94 -0.87 -8.21 11.05
CA GLY A 94 -0.90 -7.01 10.23
C GLY A 94 -1.05 -7.25 8.74
N TYR A 95 -1.12 -6.16 7.99
CA TYR A 95 -1.32 -6.18 6.55
C TYR A 95 -0.02 -5.99 5.78
N VAL A 96 0.12 -6.75 4.69
CA VAL A 96 1.26 -6.64 3.79
C VAL A 96 1.14 -5.37 2.94
N VAL A 97 1.97 -4.38 3.23
CA VAL A 97 2.07 -3.11 2.45
C VAL A 97 3.01 -3.24 1.24
N LYS A 98 3.94 -4.20 1.28
CA LYS A 98 4.83 -4.54 0.16
C LYS A 98 4.97 -6.06 0.04
N GLY A 99 4.46 -6.63 -1.04
CA GLY A 99 4.54 -8.07 -1.32
C GLY A 99 5.84 -8.51 -2.01
N GLY A 100 5.89 -9.79 -2.37
CA GLY A 100 7.02 -10.46 -3.02
C GLY A 100 7.70 -11.46 -2.10
N ASN A 101 8.97 -11.77 -2.38
CA ASN A 101 9.79 -12.67 -1.55
C ASN A 101 10.39 -11.98 -0.32
N LYS A 102 10.46 -10.64 -0.33
CA LYS A 102 10.74 -9.79 0.83
C LYS A 102 9.50 -8.93 1.07
N VAL A 103 8.88 -9.14 2.21
CA VAL A 103 7.58 -8.59 2.58
C VAL A 103 7.79 -7.47 3.58
N THR A 104 7.00 -6.40 3.47
CA THR A 104 6.85 -5.37 4.51
C THR A 104 5.41 -5.43 5.01
N VAL A 105 5.24 -5.47 6.32
CA VAL A 105 3.96 -5.56 7.02
C VAL A 105 3.80 -4.35 7.92
N ILE A 106 2.60 -3.76 7.92
CA ILE A 106 2.16 -2.76 8.91
C ILE A 106 1.33 -3.48 9.97
N TYR A 107 1.63 -3.24 11.23
CA TYR A 107 0.95 -3.88 12.36
C TYR A 107 -0.50 -3.37 12.43
N ASP A 108 -1.41 -4.11 13.06
CA ASP A 108 -2.82 -3.69 13.23
C ASP A 108 -3.01 -2.33 13.91
N GLN A 109 -2.00 -1.86 14.65
CA GLN A 109 -2.01 -0.54 15.29
C GLN A 109 -1.52 0.58 14.35
N GLY A 110 -1.21 0.30 13.08
CA GLY A 110 -0.87 1.28 12.05
C GLY A 110 0.49 1.97 12.19
N GLU A 111 1.09 2.01 13.39
CA GLU A 111 2.29 2.82 13.65
C GLU A 111 3.60 2.09 13.38
N LYS A 112 3.62 0.76 13.49
CA LYS A 112 4.83 -0.05 13.36
C LYS A 112 4.85 -0.81 12.04
N GLN A 113 6.04 -0.91 11.46
CA GLN A 113 6.30 -1.73 10.28
C GLN A 113 7.46 -2.70 10.55
N CYS A 114 7.35 -3.91 10.00
CA CYS A 114 8.46 -4.85 9.95
C CYS A 114 8.71 -5.29 8.50
N SER A 115 9.94 -5.66 8.18
CA SER A 115 10.29 -6.22 6.88
C SER A 115 11.11 -7.49 7.02
N GLY A 116 10.78 -8.51 6.25
CA GLY A 116 11.46 -9.81 6.32
C GLY A 116 11.21 -10.68 5.09
N PRO A 117 11.89 -11.83 4.98
CA PRO A 117 11.59 -12.82 3.95
C PRO A 117 10.19 -13.41 4.16
N ALA A 118 9.47 -13.68 3.06
CA ALA A 118 8.07 -14.11 3.07
C ALA A 118 7.80 -15.38 3.90
N HIS A 119 8.77 -16.29 4.03
CA HIS A 119 8.59 -17.52 4.81
C HIS A 119 8.45 -17.30 6.32
N LEU A 120 8.82 -16.12 6.85
CA LEU A 120 8.60 -15.77 8.26
C LEU A 120 7.19 -15.27 8.54
N PHE A 121 6.37 -15.07 7.50
CA PHE A 121 5.00 -14.59 7.62
C PHE A 121 4.04 -15.72 7.24
N THR A 122 3.04 -15.93 8.09
CA THR A 122 1.99 -16.94 7.90
C THR A 122 0.73 -16.23 7.48
N LEU A 123 0.14 -16.64 6.36
CA LEU A 123 -1.16 -16.13 5.94
C LEU A 123 -2.22 -16.56 6.96
N VAL A 124 -3.01 -15.61 7.43
CA VAL A 124 -4.15 -15.86 8.31
C VAL A 124 -5.37 -15.13 7.76
N GLU A 125 -6.55 -15.52 8.19
CA GLU A 125 -7.78 -14.86 7.77
C GLU A 125 -7.78 -13.41 8.25
N ALA A 126 -8.04 -12.47 7.33
CA ALA A 126 -8.16 -11.07 7.70
C ALA A 126 -9.32 -10.89 8.68
N PRO A 127 -9.19 -10.01 9.69
CA PRO A 127 -10.31 -9.70 10.56
C PRO A 127 -11.48 -9.21 9.71
N ILE A 128 -12.68 -9.71 10.01
CA ILE A 128 -13.90 -9.21 9.39
C ILE A 128 -14.11 -7.80 9.92
N LEU A 129 -13.70 -6.81 9.14
CA LEU A 129 -14.03 -5.42 9.39
C LEU A 129 -15.45 -5.18 8.89
N GLU A 130 -16.24 -4.45 9.66
CA GLU A 130 -17.57 -4.01 9.21
C GLU A 130 -17.39 -3.26 7.90
N ALA A 131 -17.91 -3.80 6.80
CA ALA A 131 -17.84 -3.12 5.52
C ALA A 131 -18.58 -1.78 5.62
N ASP A 132 -18.04 -0.76 4.96
CA ASP A 132 -18.77 0.47 4.75
C ASP A 132 -20.08 0.17 4.01
N GLU A 133 -21.13 0.93 4.35
CA GLU A 133 -22.34 0.95 3.55
C GLU A 133 -22.04 1.42 2.11
N PRO A 134 -22.82 0.98 1.11
CA PRO A 134 -22.61 1.41 -0.27
C PRO A 134 -22.59 2.94 -0.41
N SER A 135 -21.74 3.45 -1.31
CA SER A 135 -21.52 4.88 -1.50
C SER A 135 -21.51 5.28 -2.97
N VAL A 136 -21.71 6.58 -3.24
CA VAL A 136 -21.56 7.15 -4.58
C VAL A 136 -20.15 6.98 -5.17
N MET A 137 -19.16 6.69 -4.32
CA MET A 137 -17.78 6.46 -4.72
C MET A 137 -17.49 5.01 -5.13
N ASP A 138 -18.44 4.08 -5.00
CA ASP A 138 -18.23 2.67 -5.37
C ASP A 138 -18.11 2.47 -6.90
N ASP A 139 -18.65 3.39 -7.69
CA ASP A 139 -18.50 3.44 -9.14
C ASP A 139 -17.12 3.99 -9.57
N TRP A 140 -16.32 4.50 -8.63
CA TRP A 140 -15.02 5.11 -8.87
C TRP A 140 -13.90 4.19 -8.41
N SER A 141 -12.76 4.26 -9.09
CA SER A 141 -11.56 3.52 -8.65
C SER A 141 -10.28 4.23 -9.01
N VAL A 142 -9.23 3.93 -8.24
CA VAL A 142 -7.87 4.42 -8.46
C VAL A 142 -6.98 3.28 -8.96
N SER A 143 -6.14 3.56 -9.95
CA SER A 143 -5.03 2.68 -10.33
C SER A 143 -3.76 3.47 -10.59
N LYS A 144 -2.64 2.75 -10.71
CA LYS A 144 -1.30 3.34 -10.98
C LYS A 144 -0.89 4.44 -9.98
N TYR A 145 -1.41 4.36 -8.75
CA TYR A 145 -1.03 5.29 -7.67
C TYR A 145 0.47 5.16 -7.37
N LYS A 146 1.15 6.30 -7.32
CA LYS A 146 2.58 6.38 -7.04
C LYS A 146 2.90 7.65 -6.27
N GLU A 147 3.47 7.49 -5.08
CA GLU A 147 4.01 8.58 -4.27
C GLU A 147 5.47 8.91 -4.64
N TYR A 148 5.80 10.18 -4.53
CA TYR A 148 7.13 10.74 -4.75
C TYR A 148 7.63 11.40 -3.46
N LYS A 149 8.01 10.58 -2.47
CA LYS A 149 8.42 11.05 -1.14
C LYS A 149 9.52 12.13 -1.14
N GLY A 150 10.41 12.11 -2.14
CA GLY A 150 11.46 13.12 -2.29
C GLY A 150 10.98 14.49 -2.79
N MET A 151 9.73 14.60 -3.24
CA MET A 151 9.10 15.84 -3.72
C MET A 151 8.04 16.37 -2.74
N SER A 152 7.64 15.59 -1.74
CA SER A 152 6.65 15.97 -0.74
C SER A 152 7.26 16.96 0.27
N GLN A 153 7.03 18.25 0.07
CA GLN A 153 7.51 19.31 0.95
C GLN A 153 6.48 19.69 2.02
N GLU A 154 5.24 19.91 1.59
CA GLU A 154 4.12 20.34 2.44
C GLU A 154 2.96 19.34 2.39
N THR A 155 2.64 18.85 1.18
CA THR A 155 1.59 17.85 0.93
C THR A 155 2.18 16.58 0.33
N ILE A 156 1.37 15.53 0.22
CA ILE A 156 1.79 14.28 -0.38
C ILE A 156 1.98 14.51 -1.88
N ALA A 157 3.19 14.25 -2.40
CA ALA A 157 3.44 14.29 -3.83
C ALA A 157 3.08 12.94 -4.46
N PHE A 158 2.13 12.90 -5.39
CA PHE A 158 1.70 11.65 -6.02
C PHE A 158 1.16 11.85 -7.44
N THR A 159 1.04 10.72 -8.15
CA THR A 159 0.28 10.61 -9.40
C THR A 159 -0.61 9.38 -9.36
N ALA A 160 -1.80 9.44 -9.94
CA ALA A 160 -2.67 8.29 -10.10
C ALA A 160 -3.58 8.40 -11.34
N THR A 161 -4.25 7.33 -11.70
CA THR A 161 -5.29 7.31 -12.74
C THR A 161 -6.63 6.97 -12.11
N ILE A 162 -7.64 7.79 -12.38
CA ILE A 162 -9.00 7.62 -11.88
C ILE A 162 -9.86 7.01 -12.98
N TYR A 163 -10.72 6.09 -12.55
CA TYR A 163 -11.67 5.39 -13.39
C TYR A 163 -13.08 5.60 -12.86
N TYR A 164 -14.05 5.67 -13.77
CA TYR A 164 -15.48 5.65 -13.47
C TYR A 164 -16.13 4.51 -14.24
N LYS A 165 -16.80 3.59 -13.55
CA LYS A 165 -17.43 2.39 -14.12
C LYS A 165 -16.51 1.59 -15.04
N GLY A 166 -15.22 1.54 -14.68
CA GLY A 166 -14.18 0.84 -15.44
C GLY A 166 -13.59 1.61 -16.64
N GLU A 167 -14.09 2.79 -17.00
CA GLU A 167 -13.47 3.67 -17.99
C GLU A 167 -12.46 4.61 -17.32
N SER A 168 -11.29 4.77 -17.93
CA SER A 168 -10.27 5.72 -17.48
C SER A 168 -10.67 7.15 -17.83
N VAL A 169 -10.80 8.04 -16.84
CA VAL A 169 -11.40 9.37 -17.03
C VAL A 169 -10.39 10.51 -16.92
N PHE A 170 -9.48 10.46 -15.94
CA PHE A 170 -8.45 11.48 -15.74
C PHE A 170 -7.23 10.96 -14.98
N THR A 171 -6.11 11.66 -15.18
CA THR A 171 -4.89 11.52 -14.38
C THR A 171 -4.92 12.59 -13.30
N VAL A 172 -4.65 12.19 -12.06
CA VAL A 172 -4.50 13.10 -10.93
C VAL A 172 -3.03 13.25 -10.56
N ARG A 173 -2.64 14.43 -10.09
CA ARG A 173 -1.28 14.74 -9.63
C ARG A 173 -1.32 15.76 -8.49
N ASN A 174 -0.53 15.55 -7.45
CA ASN A 174 -0.15 16.59 -6.51
C ASN A 174 1.38 16.69 -6.50
N ASP A 175 1.93 17.90 -6.56
CA ASP A 175 3.36 18.16 -6.59
C ASP A 175 4.02 18.24 -5.20
N GLY A 176 3.22 18.19 -4.14
CA GLY A 176 3.69 18.17 -2.76
C GLY A 176 4.08 19.54 -2.21
N GLN A 177 3.68 20.63 -2.87
CA GLN A 177 4.05 22.01 -2.53
C GLN A 177 2.88 22.81 -1.94
N GLY A 178 1.92 22.15 -1.29
CA GLY A 178 0.79 22.83 -0.63
C GLY A 178 -0.29 23.35 -1.58
N GLY A 179 -0.22 22.99 -2.87
CA GLY A 179 -1.26 23.29 -3.85
C GLY A 179 -2.28 22.16 -3.96
N SER A 180 -3.46 22.50 -4.50
CA SER A 180 -4.52 21.54 -4.77
C SER A 180 -4.11 20.52 -5.83
N MET A 181 -4.69 19.32 -5.72
CA MET A 181 -4.52 18.26 -6.71
C MET A 181 -4.95 18.72 -8.11
N GLU A 182 -4.07 18.49 -9.09
CA GLU A 182 -4.36 18.72 -10.50
C GLU A 182 -5.14 17.54 -11.10
N LEU A 183 -6.21 17.86 -11.83
CA LEU A 183 -7.07 16.92 -12.53
C LEU A 183 -6.96 17.09 -14.04
N ASN A 184 -6.26 16.16 -14.69
CA ASN A 184 -5.98 16.19 -16.12
C ASN A 184 -6.86 15.18 -16.88
N LEU A 185 -7.84 15.70 -17.64
CA LEU A 185 -8.76 14.88 -18.42
C LEU A 185 -8.05 14.09 -19.51
N HIS A 186 -8.43 12.82 -19.70
CA HIS A 186 -7.92 11.99 -20.79
C HIS A 186 -8.55 12.35 -22.14
N LYS A 187 -9.81 12.81 -22.12
CA LYS A 187 -10.54 13.34 -23.27
C LYS A 187 -11.17 14.67 -22.90
N TYR A 188 -11.09 15.64 -23.81
CA TYR A 188 -11.67 16.98 -23.62
C TYR A 188 -13.06 17.07 -24.25
N ASP A 189 -14.01 16.28 -23.75
CA ASP A 189 -15.42 16.32 -24.15
C ASP A 189 -16.35 16.70 -22.98
N GLU A 190 -17.61 17.01 -23.28
CA GLU A 190 -18.60 17.41 -22.25
C GLU A 190 -18.84 16.30 -21.22
N HIS A 191 -18.77 15.05 -21.63
CA HIS A 191 -18.95 13.90 -20.75
C HIS A 191 -17.84 13.83 -19.69
N HIS A 192 -16.57 13.90 -20.09
CA HIS A 192 -15.42 13.86 -19.18
C HIS A 192 -15.38 15.08 -18.26
N LYS A 193 -15.75 16.26 -18.77
CA LYS A 193 -15.91 17.47 -17.94
C LYS A 193 -17.00 17.29 -16.87
N SER A 194 -18.14 16.71 -17.26
CA SER A 194 -19.22 16.43 -16.30
C SER A 194 -18.80 15.42 -15.22
N LEU A 195 -17.96 14.44 -15.59
CA LEU A 195 -17.40 13.46 -14.66
C LEU A 195 -16.42 14.11 -13.69
N GLN A 196 -15.61 15.08 -14.10
CA GLN A 196 -14.76 15.82 -13.17
C GLN A 196 -15.59 16.55 -12.11
N THR A 197 -16.67 17.24 -12.50
CA THR A 197 -17.58 17.87 -11.52
C THR A 197 -18.26 16.85 -10.62
N ALA A 198 -18.69 15.72 -11.18
CA ALA A 198 -19.30 14.64 -10.41
C ALA A 198 -18.32 14.04 -9.39
N PHE A 199 -17.05 13.86 -9.76
CA PHE A 199 -16.01 13.34 -8.88
C PHE A 199 -15.87 14.18 -7.61
N TYR A 200 -15.65 15.49 -7.74
CA TYR A 200 -15.54 16.39 -6.59
C TYR A 200 -16.80 16.38 -5.71
N LYS A 201 -17.98 16.35 -6.31
CA LYS A 201 -19.24 16.30 -5.56
C LYS A 201 -19.37 14.98 -4.78
N ASN A 202 -19.05 13.87 -5.44
CA ASN A 202 -19.20 12.54 -4.88
C ASN A 202 -18.18 12.27 -3.77
N THR A 203 -16.94 12.79 -3.85
CA THR A 203 -15.95 12.66 -2.78
C THR A 203 -16.40 13.40 -1.51
N ILE A 204 -16.97 14.61 -1.66
CA ILE A 204 -17.56 15.35 -0.55
C ILE A 204 -18.74 14.60 0.08
N GLU A 205 -19.63 14.04 -0.75
CA GLU A 205 -20.77 13.25 -0.28
C GLU A 205 -20.32 12.01 0.49
N TRP A 206 -19.36 11.26 -0.07
CA TRP A 206 -18.71 10.13 0.57
C TRP A 206 -18.11 10.50 1.93
N ALA A 207 -17.34 11.58 2.00
CA ALA A 207 -16.72 11.97 3.28
C ALA A 207 -17.74 12.36 4.34
N LYS A 208 -18.79 13.08 3.97
CA LYS A 208 -19.90 13.41 4.87
C LYS A 208 -20.63 12.15 5.34
N GLN A 209 -20.90 11.22 4.45
CA GLN A 209 -21.54 9.93 4.75
C GLN A 209 -20.74 9.16 5.81
N PHE A 210 -19.41 9.11 5.68
CA PHE A 210 -18.53 8.38 6.60
C PHE A 210 -18.03 9.19 7.81
N GLY A 211 -18.58 10.39 8.01
CA GLY A 211 -18.45 11.11 9.28
C GLY A 211 -17.33 12.15 9.32
N LEU A 212 -16.86 12.67 8.18
CA LEU A 212 -16.05 13.89 8.16
C LEU A 212 -16.78 15.01 8.91
N ARG A 213 -16.09 15.66 9.85
CA ARG A 213 -16.62 16.81 10.60
C ARG A 213 -15.99 18.10 10.09
N GLY A 214 -16.80 19.15 9.98
CA GLY A 214 -16.34 20.47 9.53
C GLY A 214 -16.45 20.66 8.02
N GLU A 215 -15.79 21.72 7.52
CA GLU A 215 -15.79 22.04 6.09
C GLU A 215 -14.94 21.02 5.32
N PRO A 216 -15.48 20.41 4.24
CA PRO A 216 -14.70 19.58 3.34
C PRO A 216 -13.51 20.35 2.76
N PHE A 217 -12.30 19.88 3.03
CA PHE A 217 -11.06 20.43 2.46
C PHE A 217 -10.29 19.28 1.81
N GLU A 218 -9.96 19.42 0.52
CA GLU A 218 -9.16 18.46 -0.27
C GLU A 218 -9.58 16.99 -0.12
N VAL A 219 -10.88 16.76 0.05
CA VAL A 219 -11.48 15.44 0.30
C VAL A 219 -11.27 14.46 -0.86
N ASP A 220 -11.14 14.99 -2.07
CA ASP A 220 -10.77 14.24 -3.26
C ASP A 220 -9.35 13.68 -3.19
N GLU A 221 -8.38 14.42 -2.64
CA GLU A 221 -7.04 13.91 -2.36
C GLU A 221 -7.08 12.84 -1.26
N ASP A 222 -7.80 13.10 -0.17
CA ASP A 222 -8.02 12.11 0.91
C ASP A 222 -8.59 10.81 0.37
N TRP A 223 -9.61 10.88 -0.49
CA TRP A 223 -10.22 9.70 -1.11
C TRP A 223 -9.22 8.94 -2.00
N VAL A 224 -8.44 9.63 -2.82
CA VAL A 224 -7.43 8.99 -3.69
C VAL A 224 -6.37 8.29 -2.84
N HIS A 225 -5.90 8.94 -1.78
CA HIS A 225 -4.90 8.37 -0.87
C HIS A 225 -5.46 7.17 -0.11
N TRP A 226 -6.64 7.31 0.50
CA TRP A 226 -7.34 6.24 1.21
C TRP A 226 -7.58 5.04 0.29
N TYR A 227 -8.11 5.25 -0.91
CA TYR A 227 -8.40 4.15 -1.85
C TYR A 227 -7.14 3.37 -2.22
N ALA A 228 -6.01 4.06 -2.42
CA ALA A 228 -4.77 3.45 -2.87
C ALA A 228 -3.95 2.78 -1.75
N ASN A 229 -3.99 3.35 -0.54
CA ASN A 229 -3.12 2.96 0.57
C ASN A 229 -3.86 2.25 1.69
N ASP A 230 -5.00 2.77 2.13
CA ASP A 230 -5.69 2.34 3.35
C ASP A 230 -6.76 1.27 3.07
N ARG A 231 -7.57 1.46 2.04
CA ARG A 231 -8.61 0.51 1.62
C ARG A 231 -8.06 -0.91 1.37
N PRO A 232 -6.89 -1.12 0.72
CA PRO A 232 -6.31 -2.45 0.55
C PRO A 232 -5.83 -3.11 1.85
N LEU A 233 -5.73 -2.35 2.93
CA LEU A 233 -5.42 -2.81 4.29
C LEU A 233 -6.71 -3.03 5.10
N GLY A 234 -7.87 -3.02 4.45
CA GLY A 234 -9.17 -3.18 5.09
C GLY A 234 -9.65 -1.95 5.86
N ILE A 235 -8.90 -0.84 5.88
CA ILE A 235 -9.31 0.37 6.59
C ILE A 235 -10.55 0.95 5.91
N THR A 236 -11.67 0.95 6.62
CA THR A 236 -12.94 1.49 6.16
C THR A 236 -12.88 3.02 6.11
N ALA A 237 -13.66 3.64 5.24
CA ALA A 237 -13.82 5.09 5.16
C ALA A 237 -14.28 5.66 6.52
N LYS A 238 -15.18 4.96 7.22
CA LYS A 238 -15.61 5.35 8.57
C LYS A 238 -14.46 5.34 9.58
N ALA A 239 -13.59 4.32 9.54
CA ALA A 239 -12.42 4.25 10.40
C ALA A 239 -11.40 5.36 10.06
N TYR A 240 -11.17 5.59 8.77
CA TYR A 240 -10.31 6.66 8.26
C TYR A 240 -10.74 8.04 8.78
N PHE A 241 -12.02 8.41 8.61
CA PHE A 241 -12.51 9.70 9.08
C PHE A 241 -12.60 9.81 10.60
N LYS A 242 -12.81 8.70 11.32
CA LYS A 242 -12.69 8.71 12.78
C LYS A 242 -11.29 9.15 13.21
N GLN A 243 -10.24 8.55 12.64
CA GLN A 243 -8.85 8.91 12.94
C GLN A 243 -8.53 10.36 12.54
N GLN A 244 -8.92 10.78 11.34
CA GLN A 244 -8.74 12.16 10.88
C GLN A 244 -9.40 13.17 11.85
N ASN A 245 -10.62 12.87 12.29
CA ASN A 245 -11.33 13.73 13.24
C ASN A 245 -10.65 13.83 14.61
N GLU A 246 -10.04 12.74 15.08
CA GLU A 246 -9.28 12.69 16.33
C GLU A 246 -7.98 13.50 16.22
N LEU A 247 -7.26 13.38 15.11
CA LEU A 247 -6.06 14.17 14.80
C LEU A 247 -6.36 15.67 14.72
N MET A 248 -7.50 16.04 14.12
CA MET A 248 -7.92 17.44 13.96
C MET A 248 -8.62 18.04 15.18
N ALA A 249 -8.96 17.23 16.19
CA ALA A 249 -9.71 17.67 17.38
C ALA A 249 -9.03 18.83 18.15
N PRO A 250 -7.69 18.84 18.36
CA PRO A 250 -7.03 19.95 19.05
C PRO A 250 -7.19 21.29 18.32
N TYR A 251 -7.03 21.29 17.00
CA TYR A 251 -7.08 22.49 16.17
C TYR A 251 -8.49 23.11 16.09
N ARG A 252 -9.54 22.27 16.05
CA ARG A 252 -10.94 22.72 16.08
C ARG A 252 -11.33 23.42 17.38
N SER A 253 -10.68 23.08 18.50
CA SER A 253 -10.98 23.68 19.80
C SER A 253 -10.41 25.09 19.95
N ASP A 254 -9.35 25.42 19.22
CA ASP A 254 -8.72 26.75 19.21
C ASP A 254 -9.43 27.72 18.25
N ASP A 255 -10.00 27.21 17.15
CA ASP A 255 -10.80 28.00 16.22
C ASP A 255 -12.12 28.47 16.88
N LEU A 256 -12.79 27.60 17.64
CA LEU A 256 -13.98 27.98 18.41
C LEU A 256 -13.70 29.06 19.46
N LYS A 257 -12.53 29.02 20.14
CA LYS A 257 -12.14 30.05 21.10
C LYS A 257 -11.79 31.38 20.44
N LYS A 258 -11.19 31.36 19.24
CA LYS A 258 -10.93 32.57 18.45
C LYS A 258 -12.23 33.20 17.96
N GLU A 259 -13.17 32.41 17.45
CA GLU A 259 -14.48 32.91 17.01
C GLU A 259 -15.30 33.48 18.17
N GLU A 260 -15.30 32.85 19.35
CA GLU A 260 -15.94 33.39 20.56
C GLU A 260 -15.27 34.67 21.06
N GLY A 261 -13.94 34.76 20.97
CA GLY A 261 -13.16 35.96 21.27
C GLY A 261 -13.54 37.15 20.37
N ILE A 262 -13.54 36.93 19.06
CA ILE A 262 -13.90 37.94 18.05
C ILE A 262 -15.36 38.37 18.18
N ALA A 263 -16.28 37.43 18.38
CA ALA A 263 -17.71 37.73 18.60
C ALA A 263 -17.95 38.51 19.90
N SER A 264 -17.13 38.31 20.94
CA SER A 264 -17.20 39.04 22.20
C SER A 264 -16.65 40.48 22.10
N GLU A 265 -15.63 40.70 21.26
CA GLU A 265 -15.07 42.04 20.98
C GLU A 265 -16.02 42.87 20.10
N ALA A 266 -16.59 42.28 19.05
CA ALA A 266 -17.59 42.95 18.21
C ALA A 266 -18.84 43.40 19.00
N LYS A 267 -19.26 42.62 20.02
CA LYS A 267 -20.35 43.00 20.94
C LYS A 267 -19.96 44.12 21.91
N LYS A 268 -18.68 44.29 22.24
CA LYS A 268 -18.19 45.41 23.08
C LYS A 268 -18.12 46.71 22.29
N GLU A 269 -17.66 46.68 21.04
CA GLU A 269 -17.60 47.87 20.18
C GLU A 269 -18.99 48.43 19.86
N ASN A 270 -19.97 47.55 19.61
CA ASN A 270 -21.34 47.97 19.31
C ASN A 270 -22.10 48.56 20.52
N LYS A 271 -21.66 48.28 21.76
CA LYS A 271 -22.20 48.93 22.97
C LYS A 271 -21.62 50.33 23.18
N ASN A 272 -20.37 50.57 22.80
CA ASN A 272 -19.71 51.86 22.96
C ASN A 272 -20.14 52.90 21.91
N SER A 273 -20.49 52.47 20.69
CA SER A 273 -21.03 53.35 19.64
C SER A 273 -22.47 53.84 19.91
N SER A 274 -23.24 53.15 20.76
CA SER A 274 -24.60 53.57 21.15
C SER A 274 -24.66 54.67 22.22
N LYS A 275 -23.53 55.01 22.86
CA LYS A 275 -23.44 56.05 23.91
C LYS A 275 -22.99 57.42 23.39
N LEU A 276 -22.77 57.56 22.08
CA LEU A 276 -22.39 58.81 21.43
C LEU A 276 -23.47 59.20 20.40
N LYS A 277 -24.65 59.56 20.89
CA LYS A 277 -25.55 60.46 20.17
C LYS A 277 -26.03 61.54 21.16
N PRO A 278 -25.81 62.83 20.85
CA PRO A 278 -26.37 63.94 21.64
C PRO A 278 -27.89 64.02 21.49
#